data_AF-A0A9E5K0B0-F1
#
_entry.id   AF-A0A9E5K0B0-F1
#
_cell.length_a   1.000
_cell.length_b   1.000
_cell.length_c   1.000
_cell.angle_alpha   90.00
_cell.angle_beta   90.00
_cell.angle_gamma   90.00
#
_symmetry.space_group_name_H-M   'P 1'
#
loop_
_entity.id
_entity.type
_entity.pdbx_description
1 polymer ?
#
loop_
_entity_poly.entity_id
_entity_poly.type
_entity_poly.pdbx_seq_one_letter_code
_entity_poly.pdbx_strand_id
1 'polypeptide(L)'
;MVVARTAAAYESLVTQMTARSVTRVYSALVWGIPASVNGVIDAPIGRDHRDVTRMAVVVDGRASRTHYALEQSFHTPREASLLECRLETGRTHQIRVHLASIGHPVVGDAQYGGARAGIRAGRPMLHARELAFDHPRTGERVSFQVVVPADFATLVATLS
;
A
#
# COMPACT_ATOMS: atom_id res chain seq x y z
N MET A 1 -8.37 3.39 -9.30
CA MET A 1 -9.61 2.72 -8.79
C MET A 1 -10.37 2.16 -9.97
N VAL A 2 -11.04 1.02 -9.82
CA VAL A 2 -11.98 0.49 -10.83
C VAL A 2 -13.41 0.59 -10.28
N VAL A 3 -14.35 0.98 -11.15
CA VAL A 3 -15.77 1.10 -10.81
C VAL A 3 -16.59 0.35 -11.85
N ALA A 4 -17.40 -0.61 -11.39
CA ALA A 4 -18.32 -1.34 -12.26
C ALA A 4 -19.49 -0.44 -12.67
N ARG A 5 -19.79 -0.40 -13.97
CA ARG A 5 -20.96 0.33 -14.51
C ARG A 5 -22.18 -0.56 -14.74
N THR A 6 -22.03 -1.87 -14.58
CA THR A 6 -23.09 -2.87 -14.77
C THR A 6 -22.98 -3.96 -13.69
N ALA A 7 -24.08 -4.67 -13.41
CA ALA A 7 -24.11 -5.76 -12.45
C ALA A 7 -23.16 -6.91 -12.83
N ALA A 8 -23.16 -7.32 -14.11
CA ALA A 8 -22.24 -8.34 -14.61
C ALA A 8 -20.76 -7.95 -14.43
N ALA A 9 -20.42 -6.68 -14.66
CA ALA A 9 -19.06 -6.20 -14.40
C ALA A 9 -18.71 -6.22 -12.91
N TYR A 10 -19.67 -5.88 -12.04
CA TYR A 10 -19.49 -5.92 -10.59
C TYR A 10 -19.20 -7.35 -10.11
N GLU A 11 -20.04 -8.32 -10.49
CA GLU A 11 -19.88 -9.73 -10.10
C GLU A 11 -18.56 -10.32 -10.58
N SER A 12 -18.17 -10.04 -11.81
CA SER A 12 -16.88 -10.47 -12.36
C SER A 12 -15.71 -9.88 -11.57
N LEU A 13 -15.70 -8.57 -11.31
CA LEU A 13 -14.64 -7.92 -10.56
C LEU A 13 -14.55 -8.43 -9.11
N VAL A 14 -15.68 -8.67 -8.44
CA VAL A 14 -15.73 -9.26 -7.10
C VAL A 14 -15.14 -10.68 -7.11
N THR A 15 -15.47 -11.48 -8.13
CA THR A 15 -14.94 -12.83 -8.30
C THR A 15 -13.41 -12.79 -8.47
N GLN A 16 -12.90 -11.92 -9.34
CA GLN A 16 -11.47 -11.75 -9.56
C GLN A 16 -10.73 -11.27 -8.30
N MET A 17 -11.32 -10.33 -7.54
CA MET A 17 -10.76 -9.87 -6.26
C MET A 17 -10.70 -10.99 -5.22
N THR A 18 -11.73 -11.85 -5.19
CA THR A 18 -11.81 -13.00 -4.27
C THR A 18 -10.78 -14.08 -4.65
N ALA A 19 -10.64 -14.36 -5.95
CA ALA A 19 -9.65 -15.26 -6.51
C ALA A 19 -8.21 -14.72 -6.45
N ARG A 20 -8.02 -13.45 -6.03
CA ARG A 20 -6.73 -12.76 -5.98
C ARG A 20 -6.01 -12.66 -7.34
N SER A 21 -6.76 -12.70 -8.44
CA SER A 21 -6.21 -12.57 -9.81
C SER A 21 -5.95 -11.11 -10.22
N VAL A 22 -6.52 -10.15 -9.46
CA VAL A 22 -6.33 -8.71 -9.64
C VAL A 22 -4.95 -8.29 -9.12
N THR A 23 -4.14 -7.72 -10.00
CA THR A 23 -2.87 -7.09 -9.67
C THR A 23 -3.12 -5.70 -9.09
N ARG A 24 -2.56 -5.42 -7.91
CA ARG A 24 -2.57 -4.08 -7.30
C ARG A 24 -1.17 -3.76 -6.79
N VAL A 25 -0.56 -2.74 -7.37
CA VAL A 25 0.79 -2.28 -7.03
C VAL A 25 0.72 -0.85 -6.53
N TYR A 26 1.48 -0.56 -5.48
CA TYR A 26 1.54 0.75 -4.85
C TYR A 26 2.98 1.20 -4.71
N SER A 27 3.21 2.50 -4.80
CA SER A 27 4.46 3.13 -4.34
C SER A 27 4.24 3.69 -2.95
N ALA A 28 5.14 3.37 -2.02
CA ALA A 28 5.08 3.83 -0.64
C ALA A 28 6.44 4.41 -0.22
N LEU A 29 6.46 5.70 0.16
CA LEU A 29 7.60 6.28 0.85
C LEU A 29 7.44 5.99 2.35
N VAL A 30 8.41 5.30 2.93
CA VAL A 30 8.38 4.85 4.33
C VAL A 30 9.57 5.38 5.12
N TRP A 31 9.44 5.42 6.44
CA TRP A 31 10.53 5.72 7.35
C TRP A 31 11.51 4.55 7.48
N GLY A 32 12.80 4.85 7.55
CA GLY A 32 13.88 3.86 7.67
C GLY A 32 14.13 3.07 6.40
N ILE A 33 15.08 2.15 6.49
CA ILE A 33 15.47 1.24 5.41
C ILE A 33 15.24 -0.20 5.91
N PRO A 34 14.34 -0.98 5.29
CA PRO A 34 14.14 -2.38 5.65
C PRO A 34 15.44 -3.17 5.51
N ALA A 35 15.73 -4.05 6.47
CA ALA A 35 16.94 -4.89 6.44
C ALA A 35 17.00 -5.82 5.21
N SER A 36 15.84 -6.21 4.68
CA SER A 36 15.71 -7.02 3.47
C SER A 36 15.15 -6.17 2.32
N VAL A 37 15.80 -6.21 1.16
CA VAL A 37 15.38 -5.48 -0.04
C VAL A 37 14.08 -6.00 -0.65
N ASN A 38 13.69 -7.24 -0.33
CA ASN A 38 12.39 -7.80 -0.64
C ASN A 38 11.84 -8.47 0.61
N GLY A 39 10.53 -8.44 0.82
CA GLY A 39 9.91 -9.10 1.95
C GLY A 39 8.43 -9.34 1.79
N VAL A 40 7.90 -10.20 2.65
CA VAL A 40 6.48 -10.53 2.74
C VAL A 40 6.02 -10.28 4.15
N ILE A 41 4.99 -9.46 4.31
CA ILE A 41 4.32 -9.23 5.58
C ILE A 41 3.01 -10.00 5.53
N ASP A 42 2.99 -11.14 6.19
CA ASP A 42 1.83 -12.04 6.31
C ASP A 42 1.31 -11.99 7.75
N ALA A 43 0.43 -11.04 8.01
CA ALA A 43 -0.05 -10.75 9.36
C ALA A 43 -1.56 -10.43 9.30
N PRO A 44 -2.40 -11.08 10.09
CA PRO A 44 -3.83 -10.81 10.09
C PRO A 44 -4.15 -9.38 10.55
N ILE A 45 -5.08 -8.71 9.87
CA ILE A 45 -5.53 -7.35 10.20
C ILE A 45 -6.97 -7.37 10.68
N GLY A 46 -7.21 -6.69 11.80
CA GLY A 46 -8.52 -6.46 12.39
C GLY A 46 -8.61 -5.06 12.99
N ARG A 47 -9.73 -4.79 13.67
CA ARG A 47 -9.91 -3.54 14.42
C ARG A 47 -8.96 -3.53 15.61
N ASP A 48 -8.37 -2.37 15.89
CA ASP A 48 -7.57 -2.19 17.11
C ASP A 48 -8.50 -2.23 18.33
N HIS A 49 -8.10 -2.99 19.37
CA HIS A 49 -8.92 -3.19 20.56
C HIS A 49 -8.97 -1.95 21.47
N ARG A 50 -7.97 -1.06 21.38
CA ARG A 50 -7.88 0.17 22.18
C ARG A 50 -8.51 1.36 21.48
N ASP A 51 -8.44 1.39 20.15
CA ASP A 51 -9.04 2.44 19.33
C ASP A 51 -9.72 1.84 18.09
N VAL A 52 -11.02 1.66 18.18
CA VAL A 52 -11.86 1.05 17.14
C VAL A 52 -11.84 1.80 15.80
N THR A 53 -11.39 3.05 15.77
CA THR A 53 -11.23 3.80 14.50
C THR A 53 -10.00 3.36 13.71
N ARG A 54 -9.09 2.63 14.36
CA ARG A 54 -7.86 2.08 13.77
C ARG A 54 -8.01 0.61 13.41
N MET A 55 -7.14 0.23 12.49
CA MET A 55 -6.82 -1.16 12.16
C MET A 55 -5.47 -1.51 12.79
N ALA A 56 -5.28 -2.76 13.21
CA ALA A 56 -4.03 -3.25 13.76
C ALA A 56 -3.76 -4.69 13.30
N VAL A 57 -2.50 -5.12 13.44
CA VAL A 57 -2.18 -6.55 13.38
C VAL A 57 -2.73 -7.19 14.67
N VAL A 58 -3.69 -8.09 14.51
CA VAL A 58 -4.36 -8.78 15.62
C VAL A 58 -4.54 -10.25 15.25
N VAL A 59 -4.30 -11.15 16.21
CA VAL A 59 -4.30 -12.61 15.98
C VAL A 59 -5.60 -13.10 15.36
N ASP A 60 -6.74 -12.60 15.85
CA ASP A 60 -8.08 -12.97 15.34
C ASP A 60 -8.53 -12.10 14.14
N GLY A 61 -7.58 -11.42 13.50
CA GLY A 61 -7.83 -10.56 12.34
C GLY A 61 -8.07 -11.36 11.06
N ARG A 62 -8.44 -10.66 10.00
CA ARG A 62 -8.57 -11.26 8.67
C ARG A 62 -7.20 -11.47 8.05
N ALA A 63 -6.95 -12.66 7.51
CA ALA A 63 -5.74 -12.97 6.78
C ALA A 63 -5.42 -11.88 5.74
N SER A 64 -4.19 -11.37 5.82
CA SER A 64 -3.71 -10.25 5.03
C SER A 64 -2.26 -10.45 4.65
N ARG A 65 -1.93 -10.20 3.39
CA ARG A 65 -0.57 -10.37 2.89
C ARG A 65 -0.17 -9.25 1.93
N THR A 66 0.97 -8.64 2.22
CA THR A 66 1.59 -7.55 1.46
C THR A 66 3.02 -7.94 1.13
N HIS A 67 3.37 -7.94 -0.15
CA HIS A 67 4.76 -8.05 -0.60
C HIS A 67 5.33 -6.66 -0.76
N TYR A 68 6.62 -6.48 -0.47
CA TYR A 68 7.32 -5.24 -0.77
C TYR A 68 8.68 -5.50 -1.40
N ALA A 69 9.11 -4.56 -2.24
CA ALA A 69 10.44 -4.49 -2.83
C ALA A 69 10.98 -3.07 -2.67
N LEU A 70 12.25 -2.95 -2.26
CA LEU A 70 12.96 -1.69 -2.13
C LEU A 70 13.35 -1.17 -3.52
N GLU A 71 12.84 0.01 -3.88
CA GLU A 71 13.19 0.69 -5.13
C GLU A 71 14.35 1.68 -4.92
N GLN A 72 14.31 2.43 -3.81
CA GLN A 72 15.32 3.44 -3.51
C GLN A 72 15.44 3.67 -2.00
N SER A 73 16.67 3.92 -1.53
CA SER A 73 16.95 4.34 -0.15
C SER A 73 17.37 5.79 -0.13
N PHE A 74 17.06 6.48 0.97
CA PHE A 74 17.44 7.86 1.24
C PHE A 74 17.97 7.94 2.68
N HIS A 75 18.99 8.75 2.89
CA HIS A 75 19.66 8.94 4.18
C HIS A 75 19.47 10.36 4.72
N THR A 76 19.17 11.33 3.86
CA THR A 76 18.99 12.75 4.19
C THR A 76 17.57 13.22 3.86
N PRO A 77 16.93 14.04 4.72
CA PRO A 77 17.38 14.51 6.04
C PRO A 77 17.25 13.46 7.15
N ARG A 78 16.69 12.29 6.83
CA ARG A 78 16.47 11.14 7.71
C ARG A 78 16.42 9.91 6.84
N GLU A 79 16.66 8.75 7.44
CA GLU A 79 16.48 7.48 6.74
C GLU A 79 15.03 7.28 6.30
N ALA A 80 14.87 7.01 5.01
CA ALA A 80 13.61 6.69 4.37
C ALA A 80 13.86 5.75 3.19
N SER A 81 12.81 5.11 2.71
CA SER A 81 12.90 4.28 1.51
C SER A 81 11.62 4.36 0.68
N LEU A 82 11.79 4.27 -0.64
CA LEU A 82 10.70 4.08 -1.58
C LEU A 82 10.53 2.59 -1.83
N LEU A 83 9.33 2.09 -1.53
CA LEU A 83 8.98 0.68 -1.71
C LEU A 83 7.90 0.54 -2.79
N GLU A 84 8.06 -0.46 -3.64
CA GLU A 84 6.95 -1.05 -4.37
C GLU A 84 6.23 -2.03 -3.45
N CYS A 85 4.90 -1.90 -3.29
CA CYS A 85 4.08 -2.79 -2.49
C CYS A 85 3.05 -3.50 -3.37
N ARG A 86 3.00 -4.84 -3.33
CA ARG A 86 2.02 -5.65 -4.05
C ARG A 86 1.05 -6.32 -3.08
N LEU A 87 -0.25 -6.22 -3.39
CA LEU A 87 -1.32 -6.70 -2.54
C LEU A 87 -1.94 -8.00 -3.04
N GLU A 88 -1.83 -9.08 -2.25
CA GLU A 88 -2.66 -10.28 -2.43
C GLU A 88 -4.08 -10.07 -1.87
N THR A 89 -4.18 -9.37 -0.74
CA THR A 89 -5.43 -9.05 -0.06
C THR A 89 -5.64 -7.54 -0.02
N GLY A 90 -6.89 -7.10 0.17
CA GLY A 90 -7.24 -5.67 0.21
C GLY A 90 -7.95 -5.27 1.50
N ARG A 91 -7.32 -5.44 2.68
CA ARG A 91 -7.93 -4.99 3.95
C ARG A 91 -7.78 -3.48 4.13
N THR A 92 -8.70 -2.90 4.90
CA THR A 92 -8.67 -1.48 5.25
C THR A 92 -7.31 -1.13 5.85
N HIS A 93 -6.68 -0.10 5.30
CA HIS A 93 -5.35 0.39 5.71
C HIS A 93 -4.21 -0.64 5.66
N GLN A 94 -4.36 -1.74 4.90
CA GLN A 94 -3.44 -2.88 4.98
C GLN A 94 -1.96 -2.51 4.83
N ILE A 95 -1.58 -1.77 3.78
CA ILE A 95 -0.18 -1.34 3.57
C ILE A 95 0.31 -0.49 4.75
N ARG A 96 -0.51 0.46 5.18
CA ARG A 96 -0.19 1.40 6.27
C ARG A 96 0.06 0.66 7.59
N VAL A 97 -0.78 -0.32 7.93
CA VAL A 97 -0.67 -1.14 9.14
C VAL A 97 0.52 -2.08 9.07
N HIS A 98 0.68 -2.82 7.97
CA HIS A 98 1.78 -3.79 7.81
C HIS A 98 3.15 -3.13 7.88
N LEU A 99 3.35 -2.04 7.13
CA LEU A 99 4.63 -1.35 7.11
C LEU A 99 4.94 -0.71 8.46
N ALA A 100 3.93 -0.17 9.15
CA ALA A 100 4.09 0.30 10.53
C ALA A 100 4.41 -0.84 11.51
N SER A 101 3.83 -2.03 11.37
CA SER A 101 4.07 -3.16 12.29
C SER A 101 5.49 -3.71 12.20
N ILE A 102 6.17 -3.51 11.07
CA ILE A 102 7.59 -3.87 10.91
C ILE A 102 8.54 -2.68 11.15
N GLY A 103 8.05 -1.57 11.71
CA GLY A 103 8.87 -0.41 12.08
C GLY A 103 9.09 0.64 10.99
N HIS A 104 8.49 0.45 9.81
CA HIS A 104 8.66 1.30 8.63
C HIS A 104 7.35 2.00 8.22
N PRO A 105 6.73 2.84 9.07
CA PRO A 105 5.45 3.46 8.73
C PRO A 105 5.57 4.39 7.51
N VAL A 106 4.47 4.54 6.78
CA VAL A 106 4.36 5.41 5.61
C VAL A 106 4.56 6.87 6.01
N VAL A 107 5.45 7.60 5.32
CA VAL A 107 5.70 9.03 5.58
C VAL A 107 4.42 9.85 5.44
N GLY A 108 4.17 10.75 6.40
CA GLY A 108 2.97 11.60 6.43
C GLY A 108 1.72 10.92 6.99
N ASP A 109 1.82 9.66 7.44
CA ASP A 109 0.71 8.94 8.03
C ASP A 109 0.54 9.24 9.53
N ALA A 110 -0.29 10.24 9.86
CA ALA A 110 -0.55 10.62 11.25
C ALA A 110 -1.19 9.49 12.09
N GLN A 111 -1.97 8.60 11.46
CA GLN A 111 -2.61 7.50 12.18
C GLN A 111 -1.55 6.45 12.55
N TYR A 112 -0.71 6.01 11.62
CA TYR A 112 0.19 4.87 11.84
C TYR A 112 1.63 5.26 12.19
N GLY A 113 1.83 6.43 12.81
CA GLY A 113 3.15 6.84 13.35
C GLY A 113 4.13 7.34 12.29
N GLY A 114 3.63 7.71 11.12
CA GLY A 114 4.37 8.23 9.98
C GLY A 114 4.48 9.76 9.92
N ALA A 115 3.75 10.49 10.75
CA ALA A 115 3.95 11.92 10.95
C ALA A 115 5.13 12.15 11.92
N ARG A 116 6.35 12.27 11.38
CA ARG A 116 7.59 12.48 12.16
C ARG A 116 8.34 13.71 11.66
N ALA A 117 9.22 14.26 12.49
CA ALA A 117 10.08 15.37 12.11
C ALA A 117 11.14 14.97 11.06
N GLY A 118 11.56 15.92 10.22
CA GLY A 118 12.59 15.72 9.19
C GLY A 118 12.02 15.71 7.77
N ILE A 119 11.00 14.89 7.51
CA ILE A 119 10.33 14.80 6.20
C ILE A 119 8.87 15.21 6.40
N ARG A 120 8.47 16.34 5.81
CA ARG A 120 7.12 16.89 5.95
C ARG A 120 6.25 16.47 4.78
N ALA A 121 5.14 15.80 5.09
CA ALA A 121 4.13 15.38 4.12
C ALA A 121 2.74 15.64 4.70
N GLY A 122 1.83 16.21 3.90
CA GLY A 122 0.47 16.55 4.33
C GLY A 122 -0.52 15.39 4.32
N ARG A 123 -0.10 14.23 3.81
CA ARG A 123 -0.90 12.99 3.72
C ARG A 123 0.03 11.78 3.70
N PRO A 124 -0.48 10.55 3.89
CA PRO A 124 0.31 9.35 3.64
C PRO A 124 0.87 9.35 2.21
N MET A 125 2.19 9.23 2.10
CA MET A 125 2.93 9.09 0.84
C MET A 125 2.80 7.64 0.33
N LEU A 126 1.56 7.29 0.01
CA LEU A 126 1.14 6.02 -0.55
C LEU A 126 0.33 6.30 -1.81
N HIS A 127 0.69 5.65 -2.92
CA HIS A 127 0.07 5.88 -4.23
C HIS A 127 -0.26 4.55 -4.90
N ALA A 128 -1.46 4.41 -5.44
CA ALA A 128 -1.83 3.25 -6.25
C ALA A 128 -1.23 3.41 -7.65
N ARG A 129 -0.10 2.73 -7.90
CA ARG A 129 0.70 2.84 -9.11
C ARG A 129 0.12 2.04 -10.27
N GLU A 130 -0.35 0.82 -10.00
CA GLU A 130 -0.87 -0.09 -11.03
C GLU A 130 -2.11 -0.85 -10.57
N LEU A 131 -3.05 -1.03 -11.49
CA LEU A 131 -4.17 -1.95 -11.37
C LEU A 131 -4.29 -2.77 -12.66
N ALA A 132 -4.25 -4.10 -12.56
CA ALA A 132 -4.48 -4.99 -13.70
C ALA A 132 -5.49 -6.09 -13.36
N PHE A 133 -6.38 -6.40 -14.29
CA PHE A 133 -7.46 -7.38 -14.12
C PHE A 133 -7.96 -7.84 -15.49
N ASP A 134 -8.76 -8.90 -15.52
CA ASP A 134 -9.36 -9.39 -16.77
C ASP A 134 -10.63 -8.57 -17.04
N HIS A 135 -10.72 -7.97 -18.22
CA HIS A 135 -11.80 -7.06 -18.56
C HIS A 135 -13.15 -7.80 -18.50
N PRO A 136 -14.13 -7.36 -17.67
CA PRO A 136 -15.32 -8.15 -17.33
C PRO A 136 -16.21 -8.61 -18.48
N ARG A 137 -16.08 -7.99 -19.66
CA ARG A 137 -16.85 -8.34 -20.85
C ARG A 137 -16.04 -9.14 -21.87
N THR A 138 -14.76 -8.81 -22.06
CA THR A 138 -13.94 -9.38 -23.15
C THR A 138 -13.03 -10.50 -22.66
N GLY A 139 -12.77 -10.60 -21.35
CA GLY A 139 -11.84 -11.57 -20.77
C GLY A 139 -10.36 -11.22 -20.99
N GLU A 140 -10.06 -10.20 -21.80
CA GLU A 140 -8.69 -9.75 -22.04
C GLU A 140 -8.07 -9.13 -20.80
N ARG A 141 -6.81 -9.46 -20.52
CA ARG A 141 -6.06 -8.82 -19.43
C ARG A 141 -5.78 -7.36 -19.79
N VAL A 142 -6.25 -6.45 -18.94
CA VAL A 142 -5.99 -5.00 -19.04
C VAL A 142 -5.14 -4.54 -17.87
N SER A 143 -4.26 -3.55 -18.09
CA SER A 143 -3.45 -2.90 -17.05
C SER A 143 -3.51 -1.39 -17.18
N PHE A 144 -3.62 -0.72 -16.04
CA PHE A 144 -3.66 0.74 -15.92
C PHE A 144 -2.57 1.18 -14.95
N GLN A 145 -1.70 2.07 -15.40
CA GLN A 145 -0.65 2.68 -14.59
C GLN A 145 -0.85 4.18 -14.48
N VAL A 146 -0.55 4.73 -13.31
CA VAL A 146 -0.65 6.16 -13.04
C VAL A 146 0.62 6.63 -12.35
N VAL A 147 1.24 7.67 -12.89
CA VAL A 147 2.41 8.31 -12.27
C VAL A 147 2.07 8.84 -10.89
N VAL A 148 3.06 8.91 -10.01
CA VAL A 148 2.88 9.52 -8.69
C VAL A 148 2.47 11.00 -8.85
N PRO A 149 1.62 11.53 -7.97
CA PRO A 149 1.24 12.94 -7.99
C PRO A 149 2.42 13.86 -7.66
N ALA A 150 2.30 15.13 -8.05
CA ALA A 150 3.38 16.12 -7.95
C ALA A 150 3.90 16.33 -6.52
N ASP A 151 3.03 16.27 -5.51
CA ASP A 151 3.42 16.39 -4.10
C ASP A 151 4.36 15.24 -3.66
N PHE A 152 4.06 14.02 -4.09
CA PHE A 152 4.89 12.84 -3.85
C PHE A 152 6.23 12.98 -4.59
N ALA A 153 6.18 13.26 -5.90
CA ALA A 153 7.38 13.37 -6.72
C ALA A 153 8.35 14.45 -6.21
N THR A 154 7.80 15.63 -5.88
CA THR A 154 8.56 16.75 -5.34
C THR A 154 9.23 16.38 -4.02
N LEU A 155 8.50 15.72 -3.13
CA LEU A 155 9.05 15.27 -1.85
C LEU A 155 10.21 14.30 -2.06
N VAL A 156 10.03 13.26 -2.89
CA VAL A 156 11.08 12.28 -3.19
C VAL A 156 12.32 12.95 -3.77
N ALA A 157 12.15 13.93 -4.66
CA ALA A 157 13.26 14.68 -5.25
C ALA A 157 14.06 15.52 -4.24
N THR A 158 13.50 15.80 -3.06
CA THR A 158 14.23 16.52 -1.98
C THR A 158 15.09 15.59 -1.11
N LEU A 159 14.95 14.28 -1.27
CA LEU A 159 15.65 13.28 -0.47
C LEU A 159 16.93 12.82 -1.19
N SER A 160 17.95 12.49 -0.43
CA SER A 160 19.22 11.95 -0.93
C SER A 160 19.77 10.81 -0.09
#